data_AF-A0A323V1Y1-F1
#
_entry.id   AF-A0A323V1Y1-F1
#
_cell.length_a   1.000
_cell.length_b   1.000
_cell.length_c   1.000
_cell.angle_alpha   90.00
_cell.angle_beta   90.00
_cell.angle_gamma   90.00
#
_symmetry.space_group_name_H-M   'P 1'
#
loop_
_entity.id
_entity.type
_entity.pdbx_description
1 polymer ?
#
loop_
_entity_poly.entity_id
_entity_poly.type
_entity_poly.pdbx_seq_one_letter_code
_entity_poly.pdbx_strand_id
1 'polypeptide(L)'
;MRLIRQITPQGKVRVLMTSLCDTERFPLEAFAELYHQRWRIEEAFNRLKHRLHLEHTSGLSWLAARQDFGAKAVCDNLAALAAWCAAQ
;
A
#
# COMPACT_ATOMS: atom_id res chain seq x y z
N MET A 1 10.63 -18.46 13.33
CA MET A 1 9.56 -18.12 12.36
C MET A 1 8.23 -18.45 12.98
N ARG A 2 7.25 -17.54 12.91
CA ARG A 2 5.91 -17.72 13.49
C ARG A 2 4.87 -17.74 12.37
N LEU A 3 3.91 -18.67 12.46
CA LEU A 3 2.77 -18.77 11.57
C LEU A 3 1.52 -18.29 12.30
N ILE A 4 0.73 -17.44 11.65
CA ILE A 4 -0.48 -16.86 12.20
C ILE A 4 -1.65 -17.29 11.32
N ARG A 5 -2.58 -18.03 11.92
CA ARG A 5 -3.84 -18.40 11.27
C ARG A 5 -4.81 -17.23 11.38
N GLN A 6 -5.19 -16.67 10.23
CA GLN A 6 -6.18 -15.61 10.12
C GLN A 6 -7.43 -16.14 9.41
N ILE A 7 -8.61 -15.89 9.98
CA ILE A 7 -9.90 -16.18 9.33
C ILE A 7 -10.46 -14.86 8.79
N THR A 8 -10.85 -14.84 7.52
CA THR A 8 -11.45 -13.66 6.90
C THR A 8 -12.91 -13.50 7.32
N PRO A 9 -13.50 -12.31 7.15
CA PRO A 9 -14.96 -12.14 7.28
C PRO A 9 -15.77 -13.10 6.41
N GLN A 10 -15.23 -13.53 5.25
CA GLN A 10 -15.85 -14.50 4.35
C GLN A 10 -15.57 -15.98 4.72
N GLY A 11 -15.05 -16.26 5.92
CA GLY A 11 -14.78 -17.62 6.40
C GLY A 11 -13.54 -18.32 5.81
N LYS A 12 -12.83 -17.70 4.85
CA LYS A 12 -11.59 -18.24 4.28
C LYS A 12 -10.45 -18.22 5.32
N VAL A 13 -9.66 -19.29 5.33
CA VAL A 13 -8.46 -19.40 6.17
C VAL A 13 -7.25 -18.90 5.37
N ARG A 14 -6.45 -18.02 5.98
CA ARG A 14 -5.16 -17.55 5.47
C ARG A 14 -4.08 -17.83 6.51
N VAL A 15 -2.86 -18.11 6.06
CA VAL A 15 -1.70 -18.25 6.96
C VAL A 15 -0.71 -17.13 6.65
N LEU A 16 -0.42 -16.31 7.64
CA LEU A 16 0.59 -15.26 7.58
C LEU A 16 1.88 -15.77 8.21
N MET A 17 3.03 -15.51 7.58
CA MET A 17 4.34 -15.82 8.15
C MET A 17 5.01 -14.53 8.60
N THR A 18 5.60 -14.53 9.79
CA THR A 18 6.30 -13.38 10.35
C THR A 18 7.58 -13.77 11.09
N SER A 19 8.55 -12.86 11.08
CA SER A 19 9.76 -12.93 11.90
C SER A 19 9.52 -12.45 13.34
N LEU A 20 8.38 -11.79 13.61
CA LEU A 20 7.99 -11.30 14.93
C LEU A 20 7.53 -12.46 15.84
N CYS A 21 8.44 -12.97 16.67
CA CYS A 21 8.22 -14.18 17.48
C CYS A 21 7.70 -13.91 18.89
N ASP A 22 7.91 -12.70 19.44
CA ASP A 22 7.44 -12.31 20.77
C ASP A 22 5.90 -12.14 20.76
N THR A 23 5.21 -13.00 21.49
CA THR A 23 3.75 -13.04 21.52
C THR A 23 3.12 -12.02 22.45
N GLU A 24 3.85 -11.55 23.47
CA GLU A 24 3.37 -10.51 24.39
C GLU A 24 3.47 -9.14 23.72
N ARG A 25 4.59 -8.89 23.02
CA ARG A 25 4.81 -7.64 22.31
C ARG A 25 4.03 -7.54 20.99
N PHE A 26 3.80 -8.67 20.31
CA PHE A 26 3.12 -8.72 19.01
C PHE A 26 1.92 -9.68 19.07
N PRO A 27 0.78 -9.21 19.58
CA PRO A 27 -0.40 -10.05 19.76
C PRO A 27 -1.09 -10.35 18.41
N LEU A 28 -1.89 -11.41 18.37
CA LEU A 28 -2.40 -11.99 17.12
C LEU A 28 -3.40 -11.07 16.40
N GLU A 29 -4.23 -10.37 17.16
CA GLU A 29 -5.27 -9.46 16.71
C GLU A 29 -4.73 -8.29 15.87
N ALA A 30 -3.50 -7.85 16.13
CA ALA A 30 -2.88 -6.75 15.40
C ALA A 30 -2.52 -7.11 13.94
N PHE A 31 -2.28 -8.40 13.67
CA PHE A 31 -1.83 -8.84 12.34
C PHE A 31 -2.91 -8.80 11.28
N ALA A 32 -4.19 -8.93 11.66
CA ALA A 32 -5.28 -8.84 10.70
C ALA A 32 -5.37 -7.45 10.08
N GLU A 33 -5.38 -6.42 10.91
CA GLU A 33 -5.38 -5.01 10.50
C GLU A 33 -4.08 -4.63 9.79
N LEU A 34 -2.92 -5.06 10.32
CA LEU A 34 -1.64 -4.81 9.68
C LEU A 34 -1.58 -5.39 8.26
N TYR A 35 -2.04 -6.63 8.09
CA TYR A 35 -2.07 -7.25 6.76
C TYR A 35 -3.10 -6.60 5.84
N HIS A 36 -4.21 -6.09 6.39
CA HIS A 36 -5.20 -5.34 5.63
C HIS A 36 -4.61 -4.04 5.04
N GLN A 37 -3.72 -3.36 5.76
CA GLN A 37 -3.05 -2.14 5.26
C GLN A 37 -2.27 -2.35 3.96
N ARG A 38 -1.91 -3.58 3.59
CA ARG A 38 -1.33 -3.91 2.28
C ARG A 38 -2.22 -3.48 1.11
N TRP A 39 -3.55 -3.53 1.28
CA TRP A 39 -4.51 -3.16 0.23
C TRP A 39 -4.33 -1.72 -0.26
N ARG A 40 -3.89 -0.83 0.64
CA ARG A 40 -3.61 0.58 0.30
C ARG A 40 -2.62 0.72 -0.85
N ILE A 41 -1.71 -0.24 -1.03
CA ILE A 41 -0.74 -0.26 -2.14
C ILE A 41 -1.45 -0.53 -3.46
N GLU A 42 -2.40 -1.47 -3.49
CA GLU A 42 -3.19 -1.79 -4.69
C GLU A 42 -4.05 -0.59 -5.09
N GLU A 43 -4.65 0.10 -4.13
CA GLU A 43 -5.38 1.35 -4.37
C GLU A 43 -4.47 2.47 -4.89
N ALA A 44 -3.24 2.57 -4.38
CA ALA A 44 -2.25 3.53 -4.89
C ALA A 44 -1.86 3.22 -6.34
N PHE A 45 -1.66 1.95 -6.71
CA PHE A 45 -1.42 1.57 -8.11
C PHE A 45 -2.60 1.90 -9.01
N ASN A 46 -3.82 1.62 -8.56
CA ASN A 46 -5.03 1.98 -9.30
C ASN A 46 -5.11 3.49 -9.55
N ARG A 47 -4.80 4.30 -8.52
CA ARG A 47 -4.82 5.77 -8.60
C ARG A 47 -3.72 6.32 -9.51
N LEU A 48 -2.49 5.82 -9.39
CA LEU A 48 -1.36 6.24 -10.23
C LEU A 48 -1.62 5.91 -11.71
N LYS A 49 -2.07 4.69 -12.01
CA LYS A 49 -2.35 4.27 -13.38
C LYS A 49 -3.53 5.00 -13.99
N HIS A 50 -4.68 5.00 -13.31
CA HIS A 50 -5.93 5.44 -13.92
C HIS A 50 -6.27 6.91 -13.67
N ARG A 51 -5.89 7.51 -12.53
CA ARG A 51 -6.16 8.95 -12.29
C ARG A 51 -5.01 9.84 -12.72
N LEU A 52 -3.77 9.43 -12.42
CA LEU A 52 -2.58 10.22 -12.78
C LEU A 52 -1.99 9.83 -14.15
N HIS A 53 -2.70 8.95 -14.88
CA HIS A 53 -2.35 8.48 -16.22
C HIS A 53 -0.87 8.09 -16.31
N LEU A 54 -0.40 7.22 -15.41
CA LEU A 54 1.02 6.90 -15.31
C LEU A 54 1.64 6.46 -16.65
N GLU A 55 0.86 5.74 -17.47
CA GLU A 55 1.26 5.22 -18.78
C GLU A 55 1.33 6.29 -19.87
N HIS A 56 0.76 7.48 -19.62
CA HIS A 56 0.88 8.65 -20.49
C HIS A 56 2.16 9.42 -20.14
N THR A 57 3.24 9.07 -20.82
CA THR A 57 4.55 9.71 -20.64
C THR A 57 4.67 10.97 -21.50
N SER A 58 5.38 11.98 -20.98
CA SER A 58 5.62 13.27 -21.62
C SER A 58 6.68 13.21 -22.73
N GLY A 59 7.44 12.12 -22.79
CA GLY A 59 8.45 11.90 -23.82
C GLY A 59 8.76 10.42 -24.05
N LEU A 60 9.47 10.13 -25.15
CA LEU A 60 9.75 8.76 -25.60
C LEU A 60 11.00 8.13 -24.93
N SER A 61 11.76 8.91 -24.16
CA SER A 61 12.99 8.41 -23.53
C SER A 61 12.67 7.71 -22.21
N TRP A 62 13.50 6.73 -21.86
CA TRP A 62 13.45 6.10 -20.54
C TRP A 62 13.58 7.12 -19.40
N LEU A 63 14.40 8.17 -19.61
CA LEU A 63 14.58 9.22 -18.62
C LEU A 63 13.28 10.01 -18.38
N ALA A 64 12.57 10.37 -19.45
CA ALA A 64 11.27 11.05 -19.36
C ALA A 64 10.25 10.18 -18.62
N ALA A 65 10.14 8.89 -18.96
CA ALA A 65 9.24 7.96 -18.27
C ALA A 65 9.57 7.84 -16.76
N ARG A 66 10.86 7.77 -16.40
CA ARG A 66 11.30 7.71 -15.00
C ARG A 66 11.00 9.00 -14.23
N GLN A 67 11.19 10.16 -14.88
CA GLN A 67 10.88 11.47 -14.30
C GLN A 67 9.36 11.62 -14.08
N ASP A 68 8.54 11.25 -15.07
CA ASP A 68 7.08 11.31 -14.95
C ASP A 68 6.55 10.41 -13.84
N PHE A 69 7.09 9.19 -13.72
CA PHE A 69 6.74 8.29 -12.62
C PHE A 69 7.04 8.94 -11.26
N GLY A 70 8.26 9.48 -11.10
CA GLY A 70 8.68 10.14 -9.86
C GLY A 70 7.81 11.35 -9.54
N ALA A 71 7.55 12.21 -10.52
CA ALA A 71 6.71 13.38 -10.36
C ALA A 71 5.28 13.00 -9.94
N LYS A 72 4.66 12.03 -10.63
CA LYS A 72 3.30 11.56 -10.31
C LYS A 72 3.24 10.94 -8.91
N ALA A 73 4.24 10.15 -8.50
CA ALA A 73 4.30 9.56 -7.16
C ALA A 73 4.43 10.63 -6.06
N VAL A 74 5.28 11.65 -6.26
CA VAL A 74 5.43 12.75 -5.29
C VAL A 74 4.15 13.57 -5.21
N CYS A 75 3.55 13.93 -6.34
CA CYS A 75 2.27 14.66 -6.38
C CYS A 75 1.16 13.89 -5.66
N ASP A 76 1.09 12.56 -5.84
CA ASP A 76 0.12 11.71 -5.16
C ASP A 76 0.30 11.74 -3.63
N ASN A 77 1.55 11.65 -3.15
CA ASN A 77 1.88 11.74 -1.73
C ASN A 77 1.54 13.12 -1.15
N LEU A 78 1.84 14.20 -1.88
CA LEU A 78 1.50 15.56 -1.45
C LEU A 78 -0.02 15.77 -1.38
N ALA A 79 -0.76 15.24 -2.36
CA ALA A 79 -2.23 15.29 -2.34
C ALA A 79 -2.80 14.51 -1.14
N ALA A 80 -2.26 13.33 -0.83
CA ALA A 80 -2.66 12.55 0.34
C ALA A 80 -2.37 13.30 1.65
N LEU A 81 -1.20 13.93 1.77
CA LEU A 81 -0.83 14.75 2.93
C LEU A 81 -1.76 15.95 3.08
N ALA A 82 -2.02 16.68 2.00
CA ALA A 82 -2.92 17.84 2.02
C ALA A 82 -4.34 17.45 2.45
N ALA A 83 -4.86 16.32 1.95
CA ALA A 83 -6.15 15.80 2.37
C ALA A 83 -6.18 15.41 3.85
N TRP A 84 -5.10 14.84 4.38
CA TRP A 84 -4.97 14.52 5.79
C TRP A 84 -4.95 15.78 6.67
N CYS A 85 -4.14 16.79 6.31
CA CYS A 85 -4.09 18.06 7.03
C CYS A 85 -5.43 18.80 7.04
N ALA A 86 -6.23 18.68 5.96
CA ALA A 86 -7.54 19.33 5.86
C ALA A 86 -8.64 18.61 6.66
N ALA A 87 -8.43 17.34 7.00
CA ALA A 87 -9.37 16.54 7.80
C ALA A 87 -9.12 16.65 9.31
N GLN A 88 -8.10 17.42 9.71
CA GLN A 88 -7.68 17.68 11.09
C GLN A 88 -8.32 18.96 11.62
#